data_AF-A0A523SWH5-F1
#
_entry.id   AF-A0A523SWH5-F1
#
_cell.length_a   1.000
_cell.length_b   1.000
_cell.length_c   1.000
_cell.angle_alpha   90.00
_cell.angle_beta   90.00
_cell.angle_gamma   90.00
#
_symmetry.space_group_name_H-M   'P 1'
#
loop_
_entity.id
_entity.type
_entity.pdbx_description
1 polymer ?
#
loop_
_entity_poly.entity_id
_entity_poly.type
_entity_poly.pdbx_seq_one_letter_code
_entity_poly.pdbx_strand_id
1 'polypeptide(L)' 'EALRRFKGEKIKQELESKGIELISTSWKGVAEEASQAYKDIDEVVRVSHQVGIGRIVAKVVPIGVMKG' A
#
# COMPACT_ATOMS: atom_id res chain seq x y z
N GLU A 1 -8.34 11.39 17.47
CA GLU A 1 -8.34 9.91 17.41
C GLU A 1 -9.36 9.37 16.40
N ALA A 2 -10.64 9.75 16.53
CA ALA A 2 -11.72 9.33 15.62
C ALA A 2 -11.44 9.54 14.12
N LEU A 3 -10.87 10.69 13.72
CA LEU A 3 -10.53 10.97 12.31
C LEU A 3 -9.50 9.99 11.72
N ARG A 4 -8.54 9.50 12.51
CA ARG A 4 -7.52 8.53 12.05
C ARG A 4 -8.13 7.14 11.90
N ARG A 5 -8.99 6.75 12.84
CA ARG A 5 -9.74 5.50 12.77
C ARG A 5 -10.66 5.44 11.55
N PHE A 6 -11.41 6.51 11.30
CA PHE A 6 -12.26 6.63 10.12
C PHE A 6 -11.46 6.55 8.81
N LYS A 7 -10.26 7.15 8.77
CA LYS A 7 -9.33 6.99 7.65
C LYS A 7 -8.89 5.53 7.48
N GLY A 8 -8.49 4.86 8.56
CA GLY A 8 -8.10 3.44 8.56
C GLY A 8 -9.21 2.52 8.03
N GLU A 9 -10.45 2.73 8.48
CA GLU A 9 -11.62 1.97 8.04
C GLU A 9 -11.93 2.21 6.55
N LYS A 10 -11.82 3.46 6.07
CA LYS A 10 -11.97 3.78 4.65
C LYS A 10 -10.91 3.09 3.79
N ILE A 11 -9.65 3.07 4.24
CA ILE A 11 -8.56 2.39 3.53
C ILE A 11 -8.83 0.89 3.43
N LYS A 12 -9.33 0.27 4.50
CA LYS A 12 -9.74 -1.13 4.46
C LYS A 12 -10.81 -1.36 3.40
N GLN A 13 -11.87 -0.56 3.39
CA GLN A 13 -12.94 -0.70 2.39
C GLN A 13 -12.43 -0.52 0.96
N GLU A 14 -11.53 0.44 0.73
CA GLU A 14 -10.90 0.63 -0.58
C GLU A 14 -10.07 -0.58 -1.01
N LEU A 15 -9.29 -1.19 -0.11
CA LEU A 15 -8.53 -2.41 -0.38
C LEU A 15 -9.44 -3.62 -0.62
N GLU A 16 -10.48 -3.80 0.21
CA GLU A 16 -11.45 -4.88 0.06
C GLU A 16 -12.19 -4.79 -1.28
N SER A 17 -12.54 -3.58 -1.74
CA SER A 17 -13.15 -3.37 -3.06
C SER A 17 -12.24 -3.79 -4.23
N LYS A 18 -10.93 -3.88 -3.99
CA LYS A 18 -9.93 -4.36 -4.95
C LYS A 18 -9.60 -5.84 -4.76
N GLY A 19 -10.31 -6.55 -3.88
CA GLY A 19 -10.07 -7.95 -3.54
C GLY A 19 -8.84 -8.16 -2.66
N ILE A 20 -8.40 -7.14 -1.93
CA ILE A 20 -7.22 -7.19 -1.05
C ILE A 20 -7.69 -7.20 0.40
N GLU A 21 -7.45 -8.30 1.11
CA GLU A 21 -7.81 -8.40 2.53
C GLU A 21 -6.79 -7.68 3.42
N LEU A 22 -7.25 -6.80 4.32
CA LEU A 22 -6.40 -6.11 5.29
C LEU A 22 -6.68 -6.61 6.72
N ILE A 23 -5.66 -7.20 7.34
CA ILE A 23 -5.67 -7.59 8.75
C ILE A 23 -4.72 -6.65 9.50
N SER A 24 -5.20 -5.96 10.53
CA SER A 24 -4.34 -5.14 11.37
C SER A 24 -4.74 -5.12 12.84
N THR A 25 -3.72 -5.02 13.69
CA THR A 25 -3.81 -4.81 15.14
C THR A 25 -4.13 -3.34 15.51
N SER A 26 -3.84 -2.38 14.61
CA SER A 26 -3.94 -0.95 14.87
C SER A 26 -4.37 -0.12 13.66
N TRP A 27 -5.60 0.40 13.69
CA TRP A 27 -6.13 1.32 12.67
C TRP A 27 -5.35 2.63 12.55
N LYS A 28 -4.64 3.03 13.60
CA LYS A 28 -3.78 4.22 13.58
C LYS A 28 -2.58 3.99 12.65
N GLY A 29 -1.93 2.83 12.72
CA GLY A 29 -0.78 2.47 11.88
C GLY A 29 -1.17 2.38 10.40
N VAL A 30 -2.31 1.75 10.10
CA VAL A 30 -2.87 1.70 8.75
C VAL A 30 -3.07 3.10 8.16
N ALA A 31 -3.63 4.03 8.93
CA ALA A 31 -3.88 5.40 8.47
C ALA A 31 -2.58 6.20 8.26
N GLU A 32 -1.53 5.94 9.04
CA GLU A 32 -0.22 6.59 8.89
C GLU A 32 0.47 6.15 7.59
N GLU A 33 0.51 4.85 7.29
CA GLU A 33 1.11 4.33 6.05
C GLU A 33 0.38 4.81 4.80
N ALA A 34 -0.95 4.82 4.82
CA ALA A 34 -1.74 5.27 3.67
C ALA A 34 -1.65 6.79 3.44
N SER A 35 -1.46 7.57 4.51
CA SER A 35 -1.28 9.03 4.38
C SER A 35 0.01 9.41 3.67
N GLN A 36 1.01 8.54 3.73
CA GLN A 36 2.28 8.69 3.03
C GLN A 36 2.26 8.12 1.61
N ALA A 37 1.07 7.90 1.02
CA ALA A 37 0.83 7.39 -0.33
C ALA A 37 2.06 7.61 -1.22
N TYR A 38 2.85 6.54 -1.34
CA TYR A 38 4.17 6.61 -1.93
C TYR A 38 4.05 7.18 -3.35
N LYS A 39 5.16 7.75 -3.84
CA LYS A 39 5.34 8.09 -5.25
C LYS A 39 4.90 6.92 -6.14
N ASP A 40 4.57 7.19 -7.40
CA ASP A 40 4.29 6.12 -8.38
C ASP A 40 5.44 5.10 -8.36
N ILE A 41 5.19 3.94 -7.75
CA ILE A 41 6.19 2.89 -7.58
C ILE A 41 6.60 2.33 -8.94
N ASP A 42 5.70 2.37 -9.92
CA ASP A 42 6.01 1.93 -11.26
C ASP A 42 7.01 2.91 -11.90
N GLU A 43 6.96 4.21 -11.60
CA GLU A 43 7.96 5.19 -12.06
C GLU A 43 9.34 4.90 -11.47
N VAL A 44 9.41 4.67 -10.16
CA VAL A 44 10.67 4.34 -9.46
C VAL A 44 11.31 3.09 -10.07
N VAL A 45 10.51 2.05 -10.32
CA VAL A 45 10.97 0.80 -10.94
C VAL A 45 11.41 1.03 -12.40
N ARG A 46 10.65 1.80 -13.19
CA ARG A 46 11.02 2.14 -14.58
C ARG A 46 12.36 2.88 -14.65
N VAL A 47 12.55 3.92 -13.84
CA VAL A 47 13.80 4.68 -13.82
C VAL A 47 14.97 3.80 -13.40
N SER A 48 14.81 3.01 -12.34
CA SER A 48 15.84 2.08 -11.85
C SER A 48 16.26 1.06 -12.92
N HIS A 49 15.30 0.61 -13.73
CA HIS A 49 15.58 -0.25 -14.87
C HIS A 49 16.35 0.45 -15.99
N GLN A 50 15.91 1.66 -16.37
CA GLN A 50 16.51 2.44 -17.44
C GLN A 50 17.96 2.83 -17.16
N VAL A 51 18.30 3.12 -15.91
CA VAL A 51 19.67 3.49 -15.50
C VAL A 51 20.56 2.27 -15.18
N GLY A 52 20.03 1.04 -15.35
CA GLY A 52 20.81 -0.19 -15.23
C GLY A 52 21.11 -0.65 -13.80
N ILE A 53 20.51 -0.03 -12.77
CA ILE A 53 20.69 -0.43 -11.36
C ILE A 53 19.74 -1.56 -10.94
N GLY A 54 18.80 -1.94 -11.81
CA GLY A 54 17.91 -3.07 -11.62
C GLY A 54 17.37 -3.59 -12.95
N ARG A 55 16.83 -4.81 -12.94
CA ARG A 55 16.15 -5.41 -14.09
C ARG A 55 14.71 -5.72 -13.72
N ILE A 56 13.76 -5.25 -14.53
CA ILE A 56 12.36 -5.67 -14.38
C ILE A 56 12.28 -7.15 -14.73
N VAL A 57 11.70 -7.93 -13.81
CA VAL A 57 11.51 -9.38 -13.97
C VAL A 57 10.02 -9.72 -13.91
N ALA A 58 9.33 -9.28 -12.87
CA ALA A 58 7.90 -9.51 -12.69
C ALA A 58 7.28 -8.38 -11.87
N LYS A 59 5.98 -8.17 -12.07
CA LYS A 59 5.13 -7.35 -11.21
C LYS A 59 4.13 -8.27 -10.52
N VAL A 60 4.06 -8.18 -9.20
CA VAL A 60 3.08 -8.90 -8.38
C VAL A 60 2.01 -7.92 -7.90
N VAL A 61 0.82 -8.46 -7.63
CA VAL A 61 -0.30 -7.73 -7.03
C VAL A 61 -0.63 -8.36 -5.69
N PRO A 62 -0.89 -7.57 -4.64
CA PRO A 62 -1.28 -8.12 -3.35
C PRO A 62 -2.67 -8.73 -3.41
N ILE A 63 -2.87 -9.79 -2.64
CA ILE A 63 -4.19 -10.40 -2.37
C ILE A 63 -4.58 -10.25 -0.89
N GLY A 64 -3.59 -10.01 -0.03
CA GLY A 64 -3.78 -9.77 1.40
C GLY A 64 -2.60 -9.04 2.00
N VAL A 65 -2.86 -8.24 3.03
CA VAL A 65 -1.89 -7.40 3.75
C VAL A 65 -2.13 -7.58 5.24
N MET A 66 -1.08 -7.96 5.98
CA MET A 66 -1.12 -8.06 7.44
C MET A 66 -0.18 -7.04 8.07
N LYS A 67 -0.70 -6.22 9.00
CA LYS A 67 0.04 -5.13 9.65
C LYS A 67 -0.13 -5.17 11.17
N GLY A 68 0.95 -5.48 11.87
CA GLY A 68 1.04 -5.53 13.34
C GLY A 68 1.38 -4.18 13.97
#